data_AF-A0ABC8AS46-F1
#
_entry.id   AF-A0ABC8AS46-F1
#
_cell.length_a   1.000
_cell.length_b   1.000
_cell.length_c   1.000
_cell.angle_alpha   90.00
_cell.angle_beta   90.00
_cell.angle_gamma   90.00
#
_symmetry.space_group_name_H-M   'P 1'
#
loop_
_entity.id
_entity.type
_entity.pdbx_description
1 polymer ?
#
loop_
_entity_poly.entity_id
_entity_poly.type
_entity_poly.pdbx_seq_one_letter_code
_entity_poly.pdbx_strand_id
1 'polypeptide(L)'
;MDSQQGQRTAVLDIRGLHWASQQNVVKSVLGRRPGVLEVDPNPVSQTATVTFDPARTSVADLRTWVHECGLHCAGQSVPSHLCDPLAEPADTDHRGHAPADADHAAHAGMDHDQHAEMDHAEHAGVDHGAHAEMDHAGMGHGHAGHGGMSMEDMARDMRNRFVVAAVFSVLVMLWSPMATDMFGWHLPVPFGMRADIWELALSLPVIFYSSTIFFTGAWAALKARTLDMMVLVAVGIGAGWLYSLAITLTGGGEVFYEASTMLATFVLLGHWFEMRARGGANDAIRTLLDLAPPRAVVIRDGQEVEIPTAEVQVGDLLLVRPGSKIAVDGTVEEGTGEVDESMVTGESLPVHKEPGATVIGATLNKNGTLRVRATKVGSDTALAQIVNLVQQAQNSKAPGQRLADRAAFWLVLVALLGGALTLVVWLLAGATFAKAMLFAITVVVVTCPDALGLATPTAIMVGTGLGAKRGVLFKNAMALESSARIETVVVDKTGTLTKGEPEVTEIVTGTGFSEAELLPLLAAVERESEHPLADAVVRYAKEHGSNDARAVDFQNVPGHGAIATVDGRRVVIGNRRLLDRENIDLGELAAARDRVAGAWQPSTAGPPRSSALPTRPARPPRKPLRTCTIWASRW
;
A
#
# COMPACT_ATOMS: atom_id res chain seq x y z
N MET A 1 25.38 7.99 7.19
CA MET A 1 23.91 7.79 7.11
C MET A 1 23.30 9.05 6.51
N ASP A 2 23.68 9.40 5.27
CA ASP A 2 23.40 10.74 4.72
C ASP A 2 23.08 10.71 3.20
N SER A 3 22.37 9.67 2.74
CA SER A 3 22.09 9.46 1.30
C SER A 3 20.60 9.29 0.95
N GLN A 4 19.68 9.74 1.81
CA GLN A 4 18.23 9.68 1.52
C GLN A 4 17.62 11.02 1.05
N GLN A 5 18.39 12.10 0.92
CA GLN A 5 17.86 13.42 0.53
C GLN A 5 17.57 13.61 -0.98
N GLY A 6 17.45 12.54 -1.77
CA GLY A 6 17.23 12.66 -3.22
C GLY A 6 16.43 11.54 -3.87
N GLN A 7 15.57 10.82 -3.12
CA GLN A 7 14.77 9.74 -3.67
C GLN A 7 13.29 9.97 -3.34
N ARG A 8 12.42 9.87 -4.35
CA ARG A 8 10.97 9.87 -4.19
C ARG A 8 10.41 8.50 -4.53
N THR A 9 9.30 8.14 -3.88
CA THR A 9 8.57 6.90 -4.15
C THR A 9 7.16 7.24 -4.56
N ALA A 10 6.72 6.69 -5.69
CA ALA A 10 5.35 6.81 -6.18
C ALA A 10 4.73 5.41 -6.36
N VAL A 11 3.45 5.27 -6.04
CA VAL A 11 2.68 4.04 -6.31
C VAL A 11 1.81 4.30 -7.53
N LEU A 12 2.16 3.71 -8.66
CA LEU A 12 1.49 3.90 -9.94
C LEU A 12 0.41 2.83 -10.15
N ASP A 13 -0.74 3.20 -10.70
CA ASP A 13 -1.71 2.24 -11.24
C ASP A 13 -1.17 1.65 -12.56
N ILE A 14 -1.11 0.33 -12.70
CA ILE A 14 -0.58 -0.38 -13.88
C ILE A 14 -1.59 -1.40 -14.44
N ARG A 15 -2.87 -1.01 -14.48
CA ARG A 15 -3.97 -1.79 -15.08
C ARG A 15 -3.58 -2.44 -16.41
N GLY A 16 -3.88 -3.74 -16.53
CA GLY A 16 -3.49 -4.57 -17.68
C GLY A 16 -2.40 -5.59 -17.35
N LEU A 17 -1.93 -5.63 -16.09
CA LEU A 17 -1.02 -6.68 -15.63
C LEU A 17 -1.83 -7.97 -15.36
N HIS A 18 -2.12 -8.70 -16.43
CA HIS A 18 -3.02 -9.85 -16.37
C HIS A 18 -2.43 -11.07 -15.68
N TRP A 19 -1.10 -11.16 -15.55
CA TRP A 19 -0.44 -12.34 -15.01
C TRP A 19 0.64 -11.99 -13.98
N ALA A 20 0.74 -12.78 -12.91
CA ALA A 20 1.82 -12.65 -11.94
C ALA A 20 3.22 -12.81 -12.58
N SER A 21 3.32 -13.58 -13.67
CA SER A 21 4.55 -13.74 -14.45
C SER A 21 5.00 -12.44 -15.16
N GLN A 22 4.08 -11.51 -15.43
CA GLN A 22 4.41 -10.23 -16.08
C GLN A 22 5.11 -9.24 -15.12
N GLN A 23 5.12 -9.50 -13.80
CA GLN A 23 5.84 -8.68 -12.82
C GLN A 23 7.32 -8.49 -13.19
N ASN A 24 7.99 -9.59 -13.60
CA ASN A 24 9.41 -9.56 -13.91
C ASN A 24 9.69 -8.71 -15.16
N VAL A 25 8.77 -8.70 -16.13
CA VAL A 25 8.86 -7.88 -17.34
C VAL A 25 8.74 -6.41 -16.98
N VAL A 26 7.73 -6.01 -16.20
CA VAL A 26 7.54 -4.62 -15.76
C VAL A 26 8.74 -4.12 -14.96
N LYS A 27 9.23 -4.93 -14.02
CA LYS A 27 10.42 -4.61 -13.23
C LYS A 27 11.66 -4.44 -14.11
N SER A 28 11.85 -5.31 -15.10
CA SER A 28 12.94 -5.22 -16.07
C SER A 28 12.87 -3.97 -16.94
N VAL A 29 11.69 -3.65 -17.47
CA VAL A 29 11.53 -2.56 -18.44
C VAL A 29 11.60 -1.19 -17.73
N LEU A 30 10.87 -1.02 -16.63
CA LEU A 30 10.90 0.23 -15.85
C LEU A 30 12.24 0.42 -15.15
N GLY A 31 12.83 -0.65 -14.59
CA GLY A 31 14.12 -0.58 -13.90
C GLY A 31 15.31 -0.26 -14.80
N ARG A 32 15.15 -0.31 -16.13
CA ARG A 32 16.18 0.12 -17.10
C ARG A 32 16.02 1.58 -17.53
N ARG A 33 14.96 2.27 -17.10
CA ARG A 33 14.72 3.67 -17.47
C ARG A 33 15.63 4.60 -16.66
N PRO A 34 16.07 5.73 -17.24
CA PRO A 34 16.87 6.73 -16.52
C PRO A 34 16.14 7.16 -15.24
N GLY A 35 16.87 7.44 -14.17
CA GLY A 35 16.30 7.96 -12.92
C GLY A 35 15.51 6.95 -12.07
N VAL A 36 15.17 5.77 -12.58
CA VAL A 36 14.50 4.71 -11.82
C VAL A 36 15.51 3.92 -10.99
N LEU A 37 15.27 3.84 -9.67
CA LEU A 37 16.18 3.21 -8.71
C LEU A 37 15.69 1.82 -8.29
N GLU A 38 14.39 1.69 -8.01
CA GLU A 38 13.76 0.42 -7.64
C GLU A 38 12.31 0.38 -8.17
N VAL A 39 11.89 -0.80 -8.63
CA VAL A 39 10.52 -1.05 -9.12
C VAL A 39 10.02 -2.34 -8.50
N ASP A 40 8.87 -2.24 -7.83
CA ASP A 40 8.19 -3.35 -7.18
C ASP A 40 6.72 -3.40 -7.66
N PRO A 41 6.45 -4.15 -8.75
CA PRO A 41 5.11 -4.30 -9.28
C PRO A 41 4.33 -5.37 -8.50
N ASN A 42 3.05 -5.09 -8.27
CA ASN A 42 2.09 -5.97 -7.62
C ASN A 42 0.85 -6.16 -8.51
N PRO A 43 0.67 -7.34 -9.13
CA PRO A 43 -0.49 -7.68 -9.94
C PRO A 43 -1.77 -7.76 -9.14
N VAL A 44 -1.68 -8.00 -7.84
CA VAL A 44 -2.85 -8.19 -6.99
C VAL A 44 -3.55 -6.86 -6.80
N SER A 45 -2.80 -5.82 -6.48
CA SER A 45 -3.30 -4.44 -6.40
C SER A 45 -3.37 -3.75 -7.77
N GLN A 46 -2.83 -4.36 -8.84
CA GLN A 46 -2.59 -3.71 -10.14
C GLN A 46 -1.80 -2.39 -9.98
N THR A 47 -0.86 -2.36 -9.03
CA THR A 47 0.00 -1.19 -8.79
C THR A 47 1.47 -1.51 -8.89
N ALA A 48 2.30 -0.50 -9.15
CA ALA A 48 3.75 -0.60 -9.07
C ALA A 48 4.31 0.50 -8.19
N THR A 49 5.02 0.11 -7.14
CA THR A 49 5.81 1.04 -6.34
C THR A 49 7.13 1.30 -7.05
N VAL A 50 7.37 2.55 -7.42
CA VAL A 50 8.59 2.98 -8.12
C VAL A 50 9.33 3.99 -7.24
N THR A 51 10.57 3.66 -6.88
CA THR A 51 11.51 4.59 -6.26
C THR A 51 12.38 5.20 -7.35
N PHE A 52 12.41 6.52 -7.44
CA PHE A 52 13.10 7.25 -8.49
C PHE A 52 13.81 8.51 -7.96
N ASP A 53 14.78 8.98 -8.73
CA ASP A 53 15.49 10.23 -8.52
C ASP A 53 14.70 11.38 -9.18
N PRO A 54 14.10 12.30 -8.40
CA PRO A 54 13.29 13.40 -8.94
C PRO A 54 14.11 14.38 -9.80
N ALA A 55 15.44 14.42 -9.68
CA ALA A 55 16.28 15.25 -10.54
C ALA A 55 16.42 14.69 -11.98
N ARG A 56 16.03 13.44 -12.21
CA ARG A 56 16.21 12.74 -13.49
C ARG A 56 14.93 12.19 -14.11
N THR A 57 13.84 12.10 -13.34
CA THR A 57 12.59 11.48 -13.77
C THR A 57 11.42 12.02 -12.97
N SER A 58 10.27 12.18 -13.64
CA SER A 58 9.01 12.59 -13.02
C SER A 58 7.97 11.46 -13.02
N VAL A 59 6.90 11.63 -12.22
CA VAL A 59 5.75 10.73 -12.24
C VAL A 59 5.07 10.68 -13.62
N ALA A 60 5.11 11.78 -14.38
CA ALA A 60 4.57 11.85 -15.74
C ALA A 60 5.38 10.98 -16.74
N ASP A 61 6.70 10.98 -16.62
CA ASP A 61 7.58 10.13 -17.43
C ASP A 61 7.34 8.66 -17.13
N LEU A 62 7.25 8.32 -15.83
CA LEU A 62 6.95 6.96 -15.39
C LEU A 62 5.62 6.46 -15.96
N ARG A 63 4.57 7.30 -15.94
CA ARG A 63 3.27 6.98 -16.54
C ARG A 63 3.37 6.69 -18.02
N THR A 64 4.12 7.51 -18.75
CA THR A 64 4.35 7.34 -20.20
C THR A 64 5.06 6.02 -20.49
N TRP A 65 6.09 5.69 -19.73
CA TRP A 65 6.82 4.42 -19.91
C TRP A 65 5.99 3.19 -19.56
N VAL A 66 5.04 3.29 -18.62
CA VAL A 66 4.07 2.21 -18.37
C VAL A 66 3.16 1.98 -19.59
N HIS A 67 2.67 3.06 -20.22
CA HIS A 67 1.92 2.96 -21.48
C HIS A 67 2.75 2.37 -22.61
N GLU A 68 4.03 2.72 -22.73
CA GLU A 68 4.96 2.08 -23.69
C GLU A 68 5.18 0.59 -23.41
N CYS A 69 5.04 0.14 -22.16
CA CYS A 69 5.07 -1.28 -21.82
C CYS A 69 3.80 -2.03 -22.27
N GLY A 70 2.82 -1.34 -22.85
CA GLY A 70 1.52 -1.90 -23.22
C GLY A 70 0.55 -2.04 -22.05
N LEU A 71 0.77 -1.29 -20.96
CA LEU A 71 -0.06 -1.28 -19.76
C LEU A 71 -0.75 0.08 -19.60
N HIS A 72 -2.00 0.13 -19.14
CA HIS A 72 -2.68 1.39 -18.90
C HIS A 72 -2.36 1.94 -17.50
N CYS A 73 -2.00 3.22 -17.43
CA CYS A 73 -1.70 3.91 -16.16
C CYS A 73 -2.55 5.17 -15.96
N ALA A 74 -3.16 5.29 -14.78
CA ALA A 74 -4.04 6.41 -14.39
C ALA A 74 -3.37 7.46 -13.47
N GLY A 75 -2.05 7.40 -13.25
CA GLY A 75 -1.36 8.23 -12.26
C GLY A 75 -1.11 7.47 -10.95
N GLN A 76 -1.10 8.17 -9.82
CA GLN A 76 -0.97 7.52 -8.50
C GLN A 76 -2.21 6.67 -8.16
N SER A 77 -2.02 5.55 -7.47
CA SER A 77 -3.13 4.69 -7.05
C SER A 77 -3.84 5.26 -5.81
N VAL A 78 -4.95 5.96 -6.07
CA VAL A 78 -5.89 6.49 -5.07
C VAL A 78 -7.30 5.89 -5.28
N PRO A 79 -8.23 5.95 -4.30
CA PRO A 79 -9.64 5.59 -4.54
C PRO A 79 -10.18 6.22 -5.82
N SER A 80 -11.03 5.49 -6.56
CA SER A 80 -11.50 5.90 -7.90
C SER A 80 -12.27 7.22 -7.95
N HIS A 81 -12.75 7.71 -6.81
CA HIS A 81 -13.48 8.96 -6.65
C HIS A 81 -12.60 10.10 -6.07
N LEU A 82 -11.31 9.87 -5.87
CA LEU A 82 -10.31 10.87 -5.49
C LEU A 82 -9.35 11.08 -6.66
N CYS A 83 -9.13 12.33 -7.08
CA CYS A 83 -8.16 12.65 -8.12
C CYS A 83 -6.79 13.00 -7.51
N ASP A 84 -5.73 12.67 -8.25
CA ASP A 84 -4.38 13.19 -8.02
C ASP A 84 -4.41 14.71 -8.26
N PRO A 85 -3.98 15.56 -7.30
CA PRO A 85 -3.94 16.99 -7.51
C PRO A 85 -3.05 17.28 -8.74
N LEU A 86 -3.66 17.95 -9.72
CA LEU A 86 -3.08 18.35 -11.00
C LEU A 86 -1.63 18.84 -10.86
N ALA A 87 -0.72 18.12 -11.53
CA ALA A 87 0.67 18.45 -11.90
C ALA A 87 1.53 19.21 -10.86
N GLU A 88 2.68 18.62 -10.51
CA GLU A 88 3.72 19.33 -9.75
C GLU A 88 4.01 20.70 -10.40
N PRO A 89 4.10 21.80 -9.61
CA PRO A 89 4.53 23.07 -10.15
C PRO A 89 5.91 22.89 -10.77
N ALA A 90 6.07 23.34 -12.02
CA ALA A 90 7.38 23.34 -12.66
C ALA A 90 8.33 24.22 -11.84
N ASP A 91 9.27 23.61 -11.12
CA ASP A 91 10.40 24.31 -10.54
C ASP A 91 11.18 24.94 -11.70
N THR A 92 11.10 26.26 -11.78
CA THR A 92 11.96 27.09 -12.61
C THR A 92 13.38 26.95 -12.10
N ASP A 93 14.15 26.01 -12.67
CA ASP A 93 15.61 26.06 -12.54
C ASP A 93 16.28 26.21 -13.91
N HIS A 94 16.95 27.34 -14.02
CA HIS A 94 17.73 27.77 -15.16
C HIS A 94 18.91 26.81 -15.38
N ARG A 95 18.94 26.13 -16.53
CA ARG A 95 20.21 25.74 -17.14
C ARG A 95 20.27 26.25 -18.56
N GLY A 96 20.98 27.38 -18.67
CA GLY A 96 21.18 28.12 -19.90
C GLY A 96 21.91 27.33 -20.96
N HIS A 97 21.38 27.44 -22.17
CA HIS A 97 22.19 27.64 -23.35
C HIS A 97 21.57 28.80 -24.14
N ALA A 98 22.33 29.89 -24.24
CA ALA A 98 22.13 30.97 -25.19
C ALA A 98 23.51 31.27 -25.79
N PRO A 99 23.61 32.02 -26.91
CA PRO A 99 22.82 31.93 -28.13
C PRO A 99 23.74 31.94 -29.38
N ALA A 100 23.20 31.76 -30.58
CA ALA A 100 23.87 32.18 -31.82
C ALA A 100 22.84 32.70 -32.83
N ASP A 101 22.71 34.03 -32.79
CA ASP A 101 22.65 34.99 -33.88
C ASP A 101 21.55 34.98 -34.97
N ALA A 102 21.23 36.24 -35.29
CA ALA A 102 20.65 36.80 -36.49
C ALA A 102 19.12 36.86 -36.58
N ASP A 103 18.50 37.98 -36.91
CA ASP A 103 18.88 39.39 -36.95
C ASP A 103 17.58 40.15 -37.30
N HIS A 104 17.48 41.40 -36.87
CA HIS A 104 16.52 42.43 -37.35
C HIS A 104 15.01 42.22 -37.11
N ALA A 105 14.17 43.24 -36.98
CA ALA A 105 14.26 44.62 -36.52
C ALA A 105 12.79 45.11 -36.45
N ALA A 106 12.55 46.02 -35.52
CA ALA A 106 11.33 46.79 -35.24
C ALA A 106 10.35 47.09 -36.41
N HIS A 107 9.05 47.10 -36.09
CA HIS A 107 8.10 48.24 -36.21
C HIS A 107 6.73 47.74 -35.65
N ALA A 108 6.23 48.20 -34.49
CA ALA A 108 5.57 49.49 -34.22
C ALA A 108 4.23 49.69 -34.96
N GLY A 109 3.13 49.36 -34.25
CA GLY A 109 1.98 50.27 -34.03
C GLY A 109 0.91 50.47 -35.11
N MET A 110 -0.33 50.55 -34.60
CA MET A 110 -1.56 51.12 -35.20
C MET A 110 -2.30 50.24 -36.22
N ASP A 111 -3.62 50.25 -36.36
CA ASP A 111 -4.80 50.58 -35.53
C ASP A 111 -6.01 50.22 -36.42
N HIS A 112 -7.18 50.07 -35.79
CA HIS A 112 -8.54 50.13 -36.39
C HIS A 112 -9.11 48.98 -37.27
N ASP A 113 -10.16 48.37 -36.69
CA ASP A 113 -11.57 48.44 -37.13
C ASP A 113 -11.91 48.18 -38.61
N GLN A 114 -12.66 47.10 -38.90
CA GLN A 114 -14.13 47.15 -39.05
C GLN A 114 -14.69 45.85 -39.66
N HIS A 115 -15.88 45.49 -39.16
CA HIS A 115 -16.75 44.40 -39.60
C HIS A 115 -17.43 44.68 -40.95
N ALA A 116 -17.65 43.61 -41.75
CA ALA A 116 -18.88 43.30 -42.53
C ALA A 116 -18.55 42.12 -43.47
N GLU A 117 -19.02 40.90 -43.21
CA GLU A 117 -20.31 40.30 -43.63
C GLU A 117 -20.44 39.90 -45.12
N MET A 118 -20.86 38.64 -45.28
CA MET A 118 -21.65 38.00 -46.36
C MET A 118 -20.99 37.32 -47.57
N ASP A 119 -21.27 36.00 -47.59
CA ASP A 119 -21.82 35.17 -48.68
C ASP A 119 -21.02 34.76 -49.93
N HIS A 120 -20.72 33.45 -49.92
CA HIS A 120 -21.02 32.39 -50.92
C HIS A 120 -20.54 32.43 -52.38
N ALA A 121 -20.23 31.20 -52.83
CA ALA A 121 -19.99 30.67 -54.18
C ALA A 121 -18.55 30.85 -54.72
N GLU A 122 -17.87 29.87 -55.32
CA GLU A 122 -18.23 28.52 -55.78
C GLU A 122 -16.94 27.77 -56.22
N HIS A 123 -17.02 26.43 -56.32
CA HIS A 123 -16.15 25.48 -57.04
C HIS A 123 -14.75 25.13 -56.48
N ALA A 124 -14.28 23.90 -56.53
CA ALA A 124 -14.85 22.58 -56.83
C ALA A 124 -13.76 21.53 -56.61
N GLY A 125 -14.11 20.44 -55.90
CA GLY A 125 -13.64 19.07 -56.21
C GLY A 125 -12.25 18.71 -55.69
N VAL A 126 -12.08 17.65 -54.90
CA VAL A 126 -12.46 16.27 -55.22
C VAL A 126 -12.99 15.55 -53.97
N ASP A 127 -14.05 14.79 -54.22
CA ASP A 127 -14.92 14.01 -53.34
C ASP A 127 -14.44 12.55 -53.19
N HIS A 128 -15.08 11.90 -52.22
CA HIS A 128 -15.30 10.48 -51.94
C HIS A 128 -14.41 9.88 -50.85
N GLY A 129 -14.91 9.45 -49.69
CA GLY A 129 -16.30 9.25 -49.23
C GLY A 129 -16.27 8.20 -48.10
N ALA A 130 -16.86 8.44 -46.92
CA ALA A 130 -18.30 8.26 -46.62
C ALA A 130 -18.68 6.76 -46.47
N HIS A 131 -19.45 6.24 -45.52
CA HIS A 131 -20.23 6.60 -44.32
C HIS A 131 -20.52 5.22 -43.64
N ALA A 132 -21.08 5.01 -42.45
CA ALA A 132 -22.23 5.63 -41.83
C ALA A 132 -22.39 5.13 -40.37
N GLU A 133 -22.79 6.05 -39.50
CA GLU A 133 -23.54 5.77 -38.29
C GLU A 133 -24.99 5.35 -38.64
N MET A 134 -25.60 4.52 -37.79
CA MET A 134 -27.03 4.58 -37.50
C MET A 134 -27.27 4.27 -36.02
N ASP A 135 -27.93 5.22 -35.36
CA ASP A 135 -28.48 5.20 -34.01
C ASP A 135 -29.54 4.11 -33.79
N HIS A 136 -29.63 3.63 -32.55
CA HIS A 136 -30.91 3.52 -31.85
C HIS A 136 -30.74 3.65 -30.32
N ALA A 137 -31.52 4.56 -29.77
CA ALA A 137 -31.60 4.94 -28.37
C ALA A 137 -32.39 3.96 -27.48
N GLY A 138 -32.09 3.98 -26.17
CA GLY A 138 -33.11 3.88 -25.13
C GLY A 138 -32.97 2.75 -24.10
N MET A 139 -32.30 3.05 -22.99
CA MET A 139 -32.71 2.81 -21.58
C MET A 139 -31.52 2.42 -20.70
N GLY A 140 -31.35 3.22 -19.65
CA GLY A 140 -30.11 3.31 -18.89
C GLY A 140 -29.84 2.14 -17.96
N HIS A 141 -28.54 1.88 -17.77
CA HIS A 141 -27.93 1.60 -16.49
C HIS A 141 -26.48 2.07 -16.58
N GLY A 142 -26.17 3.15 -15.86
CA GLY A 142 -24.81 3.67 -15.74
C GLY A 142 -23.95 2.71 -14.92
N HIS A 143 -23.19 1.86 -15.59
CA HIS A 143 -22.00 1.22 -15.07
C HIS A 143 -20.94 1.13 -16.17
N ALA A 144 -20.36 2.29 -16.51
CA ALA A 144 -19.13 2.35 -17.29
C ALA A 144 -17.94 1.98 -16.38
N GLY A 145 -17.80 0.69 -16.08
CA GLY A 145 -16.61 0.11 -15.46
C GLY A 145 -15.56 -0.17 -16.53
N HIS A 146 -14.69 0.80 -16.81
CA HIS A 146 -13.60 0.63 -17.77
C HIS A 146 -12.51 -0.33 -17.27
N GLY A 147 -12.46 -1.53 -17.87
CA GLY A 147 -11.23 -2.07 -18.48
C GLY A 147 -10.10 -2.61 -17.60
N GLY A 148 -10.38 -3.32 -16.51
CA GLY A 148 -9.37 -4.10 -15.79
C GLY A 148 -9.95 -5.43 -15.29
N MET A 149 -9.28 -6.56 -15.53
CA MET A 149 -9.70 -7.84 -14.95
C MET A 149 -9.49 -7.78 -13.43
N SER A 150 -10.54 -8.04 -12.65
CA SER A 150 -10.40 -8.20 -11.22
C SER A 150 -9.65 -9.50 -10.87
N MET A 151 -9.12 -9.63 -9.65
CA MET A 151 -8.52 -10.89 -9.17
C MET A 151 -9.48 -12.08 -9.30
N GLU A 152 -10.77 -11.85 -9.12
CA GLU A 152 -11.80 -12.88 -9.33
C GLU A 152 -11.90 -13.29 -10.79
N ASP A 153 -11.78 -12.34 -11.72
CA ASP A 153 -11.80 -12.61 -13.16
C ASP A 153 -10.54 -13.38 -13.59
N MET A 154 -9.36 -13.03 -13.06
CA MET A 154 -8.11 -13.76 -13.32
C MET A 154 -8.17 -15.19 -12.78
N ALA A 155 -8.70 -15.39 -11.56
CA ALA A 155 -8.92 -16.72 -11.00
C ALA A 155 -9.96 -17.52 -11.82
N ARG A 156 -10.99 -16.84 -12.36
CA ARG A 156 -12.01 -17.44 -13.22
C ARG A 156 -11.46 -17.85 -14.58
N ASP A 157 -10.59 -17.05 -15.19
CA ASP A 157 -9.89 -17.40 -16.43
C ASP A 157 -9.00 -18.64 -16.24
N MET A 158 -8.17 -18.65 -15.19
CA MET A 158 -7.33 -19.81 -14.85
C MET A 158 -8.16 -21.07 -14.58
N ARG A 159 -9.28 -20.93 -13.86
CA ARG A 159 -10.24 -22.02 -13.66
C ARG A 159 -10.77 -22.54 -14.99
N ASN A 160 -11.21 -21.66 -15.89
CA ASN A 160 -11.80 -22.08 -17.16
C ASN A 160 -10.77 -22.80 -18.04
N ARG A 161 -9.53 -22.30 -18.11
CA ARG A 161 -8.42 -22.97 -18.81
C ARG A 161 -8.08 -24.32 -18.19
N PHE A 162 -8.03 -24.39 -16.85
CA PHE A 162 -7.83 -25.64 -16.12
C PHE A 162 -8.95 -26.65 -16.42
N VAL A 163 -10.22 -26.24 -16.37
CA VAL A 163 -11.36 -27.15 -16.63
C VAL A 163 -11.31 -27.68 -18.06
N VAL A 164 -11.05 -26.82 -19.05
CA VAL A 164 -10.87 -27.26 -20.44
C VAL A 164 -9.69 -28.24 -20.54
N ALA A 165 -8.54 -27.91 -19.96
CA ALA A 165 -7.37 -28.79 -19.96
C ALA A 165 -7.66 -30.13 -19.26
N ALA A 166 -8.32 -30.12 -18.11
CA ALA A 166 -8.64 -31.33 -17.36
C ALA A 166 -9.60 -32.25 -18.12
N VAL A 167 -10.67 -31.70 -18.69
CA VAL A 167 -11.64 -32.47 -19.47
C VAL A 167 -10.94 -33.11 -20.67
N PHE A 168 -10.22 -32.33 -21.48
CA PHE A 168 -9.55 -32.87 -22.66
C PHE A 168 -8.38 -33.79 -22.33
N SER A 169 -7.61 -33.54 -21.26
CA SER A 169 -6.56 -34.45 -20.80
C SER A 169 -7.10 -35.79 -20.32
N VAL A 170 -8.23 -35.81 -19.61
CA VAL A 170 -8.91 -37.07 -19.25
C VAL A 170 -9.39 -37.80 -20.49
N LEU A 171 -9.93 -37.07 -21.48
CA LEU A 171 -10.30 -37.67 -22.76
C LEU A 171 -9.08 -38.24 -23.49
N VAL A 172 -7.95 -37.53 -23.58
CA VAL A 172 -6.72 -38.06 -24.18
C VAL A 172 -6.26 -39.33 -23.44
N MET A 173 -6.25 -39.30 -22.10
CA MET A 173 -5.85 -40.44 -21.28
C MET A 173 -6.69 -41.69 -21.54
N LEU A 174 -8.00 -41.57 -21.80
CA LEU A 174 -8.86 -42.73 -22.06
C LEU A 174 -8.45 -43.57 -23.27
N TRP A 175 -7.85 -42.95 -24.29
CA TRP A 175 -7.39 -43.63 -25.50
C TRP A 175 -5.86 -43.79 -25.56
N SER A 176 -5.14 -43.38 -24.52
CA SER A 176 -3.68 -43.47 -24.48
C SER A 176 -3.19 -44.89 -24.15
N PRO A 177 -1.92 -45.19 -24.47
CA PRO A 177 -1.28 -46.42 -24.02
C PRO A 177 -1.29 -46.57 -22.49
N MET A 178 -1.25 -45.48 -21.74
CA MET A 178 -1.23 -45.51 -20.27
C MET A 178 -2.53 -46.06 -19.67
N ALA A 179 -3.70 -45.68 -20.19
CA ALA A 179 -4.96 -46.28 -19.73
C ALA A 179 -5.08 -47.75 -20.13
N THR A 180 -4.50 -48.12 -21.26
CA THR A 180 -4.45 -49.50 -21.72
C THR A 180 -3.59 -50.35 -20.76
N ASP A 181 -2.39 -49.88 -20.42
CA ASP A 181 -1.44 -50.59 -19.57
C ASP A 181 -1.87 -50.61 -18.09
N MET A 182 -2.51 -49.54 -17.60
CA MET A 182 -2.87 -49.39 -16.19
C MET A 182 -4.27 -49.94 -15.85
N PHE A 183 -5.23 -49.82 -16.77
CA PHE A 183 -6.63 -50.22 -16.52
C PHE A 183 -7.14 -51.34 -17.44
N GLY A 184 -6.37 -51.76 -18.45
CA GLY A 184 -6.79 -52.78 -19.42
C GLY A 184 -7.91 -52.30 -20.35
N TRP A 185 -8.10 -50.99 -20.48
CA TRP A 185 -9.17 -50.42 -21.29
C TRP A 185 -8.76 -50.34 -22.76
N HIS A 186 -9.41 -51.14 -23.60
CA HIS A 186 -9.32 -51.05 -25.06
C HIS A 186 -10.58 -50.39 -25.61
N LEU A 187 -10.65 -49.06 -25.50
CA LEU A 187 -11.76 -48.30 -26.08
C LEU A 187 -11.58 -48.20 -27.59
N PRO A 188 -12.59 -48.57 -28.40
CA PRO A 188 -12.52 -48.38 -29.84
C PRO A 188 -12.43 -46.90 -30.15
N VAL A 189 -11.51 -46.52 -31.04
CA VAL A 189 -11.37 -45.14 -31.49
C VAL A 189 -12.58 -44.79 -32.38
N PRO A 190 -13.27 -43.68 -32.12
CA PRO A 190 -14.39 -43.24 -32.96
C PRO A 190 -14.00 -43.08 -34.43
N PHE A 191 -14.96 -43.34 -35.33
CA PHE A 191 -14.83 -43.09 -36.77
C PHE A 191 -13.74 -43.89 -37.51
N GLY A 192 -13.21 -44.95 -36.91
CA GLY A 192 -12.18 -45.79 -37.53
C GLY A 192 -10.83 -45.07 -37.74
N MET A 193 -10.62 -43.96 -37.04
CA MET A 193 -9.36 -43.22 -37.08
C MET A 193 -8.27 -43.97 -36.33
N ARG A 194 -7.01 -43.68 -36.68
CA ARG A 194 -5.87 -44.10 -35.86
C ARG A 194 -5.92 -43.37 -34.50
N ALA A 195 -5.54 -44.06 -33.44
CA ALA A 195 -5.56 -43.53 -32.08
C ALA A 195 -4.74 -42.23 -31.94
N ASP A 196 -3.57 -42.16 -32.57
CA ASP A 196 -2.69 -40.99 -32.52
C ASP A 196 -3.29 -39.73 -33.19
N ILE A 197 -4.06 -39.88 -34.26
CA ILE A 197 -4.80 -38.78 -34.90
C ILE A 197 -5.94 -38.30 -33.99
N TRP A 198 -6.60 -39.22 -33.30
CA TRP A 198 -7.67 -38.90 -32.35
C TRP A 198 -7.12 -38.16 -31.13
N GLU A 199 -6.02 -38.63 -30.56
CA GLU A 199 -5.31 -37.95 -29.47
C GLU A 199 -4.81 -36.55 -29.89
N LEU A 200 -4.27 -36.41 -31.10
CA LEU A 200 -3.89 -35.12 -31.66
C LEU A 200 -5.09 -34.15 -31.63
N ALA A 201 -6.24 -34.57 -32.18
CA ALA A 201 -7.44 -33.74 -32.24
C ALA A 201 -7.93 -33.30 -30.85
N LEU A 202 -7.93 -34.22 -29.88
CA LEU A 202 -8.30 -33.92 -28.50
C LEU A 202 -7.27 -33.05 -27.76
N SER A 203 -5.99 -33.08 -28.17
CA SER A 203 -4.94 -32.24 -27.57
C SER A 203 -5.01 -30.77 -28.01
N LEU A 204 -5.62 -30.47 -29.18
CA LEU A 204 -5.63 -29.11 -29.75
C LEU A 204 -6.24 -28.05 -28.82
N PRO A 205 -7.41 -28.26 -28.18
CA PRO A 205 -7.96 -27.28 -27.24
C PRO A 205 -7.04 -27.03 -26.05
N VAL A 206 -6.34 -28.06 -25.56
CA VAL A 206 -5.40 -27.90 -24.46
C VAL A 206 -4.22 -27.03 -24.89
N ILE A 207 -3.64 -27.28 -26.06
CA ILE A 207 -2.44 -26.57 -26.52
C ILE A 207 -2.75 -25.13 -26.94
N PHE A 208 -3.79 -24.91 -27.73
CA PHE A 208 -4.06 -23.61 -28.37
C PHE A 208 -4.98 -22.69 -27.55
N TYR A 209 -5.75 -23.22 -26.59
CA TYR A 209 -6.53 -22.39 -25.67
C TYR A 209 -5.90 -22.37 -24.28
N SER A 210 -5.77 -23.53 -23.63
CA SER A 210 -5.31 -23.59 -22.24
C SER A 210 -3.84 -23.20 -22.09
N SER A 211 -2.94 -23.74 -22.92
CA SER A 211 -1.48 -23.56 -22.81
C SER A 211 -0.94 -22.27 -23.45
N THR A 212 -1.76 -21.50 -24.15
CA THR A 212 -1.35 -20.23 -24.79
C THR A 212 -0.75 -19.23 -23.79
N ILE A 213 -1.19 -19.26 -22.54
CA ILE A 213 -0.60 -18.46 -21.45
C ILE A 213 0.89 -18.80 -21.21
N PHE A 214 1.25 -20.08 -21.28
CA PHE A 214 2.63 -20.52 -21.07
C PHE A 214 3.51 -20.09 -22.24
N PHE A 215 3.04 -20.24 -23.49
CA PHE A 215 3.81 -19.84 -24.66
C PHE A 215 4.02 -18.33 -24.77
N THR A 216 2.96 -17.55 -24.56
CA THR A 216 3.04 -16.08 -24.55
C THR A 216 3.89 -15.55 -23.39
N GLY A 217 3.75 -16.15 -22.20
CA GLY A 217 4.58 -15.86 -21.03
C GLY A 217 6.07 -16.18 -21.27
N ALA A 218 6.36 -17.36 -21.83
CA ALA A 218 7.72 -17.78 -22.16
C ALA A 218 8.37 -16.84 -23.18
N TRP A 219 7.63 -16.44 -24.23
CA TRP A 219 8.11 -15.48 -25.21
C TRP A 219 8.46 -14.12 -24.58
N ALA A 220 7.58 -13.61 -23.70
CA ALA A 220 7.83 -12.36 -22.98
C ALA A 220 9.06 -12.46 -22.05
N ALA A 221 9.20 -13.57 -21.32
CA ALA A 221 10.35 -13.83 -20.45
C ALA A 221 11.68 -13.90 -21.23
N LEU A 222 11.69 -14.63 -22.36
CA LEU A 222 12.86 -14.71 -23.23
C LEU A 222 13.23 -13.35 -23.83
N LYS A 223 12.24 -12.56 -24.26
CA LYS A 223 12.46 -11.19 -24.74
C LYS A 223 13.05 -10.28 -23.65
N ALA A 224 12.64 -10.48 -22.39
CA ALA A 224 13.20 -9.78 -21.24
C ALA A 224 14.59 -10.29 -20.80
N ARG A 225 15.09 -11.37 -21.42
CA ARG A 225 16.33 -12.10 -21.07
C ARG A 225 16.28 -12.71 -19.66
N THR A 226 15.11 -13.23 -19.28
CA THR A 226 14.89 -13.94 -18.02
C THR A 226 14.42 -15.37 -18.30
N LEU A 227 14.81 -16.33 -17.45
CA LEU A 227 14.28 -17.70 -17.47
C LEU A 227 13.36 -17.87 -16.28
N ASP A 228 12.13 -18.29 -16.54
CA ASP A 228 11.11 -18.52 -15.51
C ASP A 228 10.35 -19.84 -15.75
N MET A 229 9.38 -20.11 -14.88
CA MET A 229 8.53 -21.29 -14.96
C MET A 229 7.74 -21.38 -16.27
N MET A 230 7.36 -20.24 -16.87
CA MET A 230 6.64 -20.24 -18.15
C MET A 230 7.52 -20.83 -19.26
N VAL A 231 8.81 -20.46 -19.28
CA VAL A 231 9.78 -21.04 -20.23
C VAL A 231 9.92 -22.55 -20.03
N LEU A 232 10.05 -23.01 -18.78
CA LEU A 232 10.20 -24.44 -18.47
C LEU A 232 9.00 -25.25 -18.95
N VAL A 233 7.79 -24.81 -18.60
CA VAL A 233 6.53 -25.48 -18.95
C VAL A 233 6.28 -25.42 -20.46
N ALA A 234 6.53 -24.28 -21.10
CA ALA A 234 6.39 -24.13 -22.54
C ALA A 234 7.34 -25.08 -23.30
N VAL A 235 8.58 -25.26 -22.84
CA VAL A 235 9.53 -26.22 -23.42
C VAL A 235 9.05 -27.65 -23.20
N GLY A 236 8.58 -28.01 -22.00
CA GLY A 236 8.08 -29.36 -21.70
C GLY A 236 6.87 -29.75 -22.55
N ILE A 237 5.83 -28.90 -22.56
CA ILE A 237 4.62 -29.10 -23.37
C ILE A 237 4.97 -29.07 -24.86
N GLY A 238 5.76 -28.08 -25.28
CA GLY A 238 6.11 -27.88 -26.69
C GLY A 238 6.94 -29.03 -27.25
N ALA A 239 7.96 -29.49 -26.53
CA ALA A 239 8.82 -30.60 -26.97
C ALA A 239 8.02 -31.90 -27.10
N GLY A 240 7.21 -32.26 -26.11
CA GLY A 240 6.38 -33.46 -26.14
C GLY A 240 5.33 -33.41 -27.25
N TRP A 241 4.64 -32.28 -27.40
CA TRP A 241 3.59 -32.14 -28.40
C TRP A 241 4.14 -32.09 -29.84
N LEU A 242 5.22 -31.34 -30.09
CA LEU A 242 5.84 -31.26 -31.43
C LEU A 242 6.43 -32.59 -31.87
N TYR A 243 7.04 -33.34 -30.95
CA TYR A 243 7.50 -34.71 -31.25
C TYR A 243 6.32 -35.60 -31.65
N SER A 244 5.24 -35.57 -30.87
CA SER A 244 4.04 -36.37 -31.12
C SER A 244 3.41 -36.03 -32.47
N LEU A 245 3.37 -34.74 -32.81
CA LEU A 245 2.91 -34.25 -34.11
C LEU A 245 3.76 -34.81 -35.25
N ALA A 246 5.09 -34.74 -35.14
CA ALA A 246 5.99 -35.28 -36.15
C ALA A 246 5.75 -36.79 -36.38
N ILE A 247 5.67 -37.58 -35.31
CA ILE A 247 5.42 -39.04 -35.38
C ILE A 247 4.06 -39.36 -36.02
N THR A 248 3.02 -38.62 -35.62
CA THR A 248 1.66 -38.79 -36.16
C THR A 248 1.66 -38.58 -37.68
N LEU A 249 2.35 -37.53 -38.15
CA LEU A 249 2.48 -37.18 -39.56
C LEU A 249 3.35 -38.17 -40.35
N THR A 250 4.36 -38.79 -39.74
CA THR A 250 5.27 -39.76 -40.41
C THR A 250 4.71 -41.18 -40.54
N GLY A 251 3.47 -41.42 -40.12
CA GLY A 251 2.83 -42.74 -40.28
C GLY A 251 2.54 -43.49 -38.98
N GLY A 252 2.76 -42.85 -37.82
CA GLY A 252 2.40 -43.39 -36.51
C GLY A 252 3.59 -43.94 -35.73
N GLY A 253 3.39 -44.11 -34.42
CA GLY A 253 4.41 -44.53 -33.47
C GLY A 253 4.04 -44.13 -32.04
N GLU A 254 5.01 -44.16 -31.14
CA GLU A 254 4.81 -43.71 -29.75
C GLU A 254 4.63 -42.18 -29.72
N VAL A 255 3.47 -41.73 -29.22
CA VAL A 255 3.11 -40.32 -29.06
C VAL A 255 3.00 -39.96 -27.58
N PHE A 256 3.21 -38.69 -27.26
CA PHE A 256 3.22 -38.12 -25.91
C PHE A 256 2.21 -36.97 -25.77
N TYR A 257 1.08 -37.03 -26.50
CA TYR A 257 -0.01 -36.06 -26.36
C TYR A 257 -0.52 -36.04 -24.92
N GLU A 258 -0.76 -37.22 -24.34
CA GLU A 258 -1.17 -37.38 -22.94
C GLU A 258 -0.22 -36.67 -21.96
N ALA A 259 1.08 -36.93 -22.05
CA ALA A 259 2.07 -36.32 -21.15
C ALA A 259 2.04 -34.79 -21.25
N SER A 260 1.90 -34.26 -22.46
CA SER A 260 1.86 -32.81 -22.72
C SER A 260 0.57 -32.18 -22.17
N THR A 261 -0.57 -32.83 -22.36
CA THR A 261 -1.87 -32.32 -21.88
C THR A 261 -2.00 -32.45 -20.36
N MET A 262 -1.55 -33.57 -19.77
CA MET A 262 -1.54 -33.74 -18.30
C MET A 262 -0.62 -32.72 -17.63
N LEU A 263 0.56 -32.48 -18.18
CA LEU A 263 1.46 -31.44 -17.69
C LEU A 263 0.76 -30.07 -17.69
N ALA A 264 0.13 -29.69 -18.81
CA ALA A 264 -0.63 -28.44 -18.90
C ALA A 264 -1.73 -28.37 -17.83
N THR A 265 -2.48 -29.45 -17.63
CA THR A 265 -3.55 -29.52 -16.63
C THR A 265 -3.05 -29.32 -15.21
N PHE A 266 -1.98 -30.01 -14.79
CA PHE A 266 -1.46 -29.90 -13.42
C PHE A 266 -0.86 -28.52 -13.13
N VAL A 267 -0.15 -27.94 -14.10
CA VAL A 267 0.39 -26.59 -13.94
C VAL A 267 -0.76 -25.57 -13.85
N LEU A 268 -1.79 -25.68 -14.70
CA LEU A 268 -2.97 -24.81 -14.64
C LEU A 268 -3.75 -24.96 -13.34
N LEU A 269 -3.83 -26.17 -12.78
CA LEU A 269 -4.42 -26.40 -11.46
C LEU A 269 -3.66 -25.63 -10.37
N GLY A 270 -2.32 -25.73 -10.38
CA GLY A 270 -1.45 -24.98 -9.48
C GLY A 270 -1.67 -23.47 -9.59
N HIS A 271 -1.68 -22.94 -10.81
CA HIS A 271 -1.95 -21.52 -11.09
C HIS A 271 -3.35 -21.08 -10.66
N TRP A 272 -4.36 -21.94 -10.82
CA TRP A 272 -5.71 -21.62 -10.36
C TRP A 272 -5.78 -21.53 -8.84
N PHE A 273 -5.18 -22.50 -8.12
CA PHE A 273 -5.10 -22.45 -6.66
C PHE A 273 -4.30 -21.25 -6.16
N GLU A 274 -3.21 -20.89 -6.84
CA GLU A 274 -2.46 -19.67 -6.58
C GLU A 274 -3.37 -18.44 -6.64
N MET A 275 -4.04 -18.24 -7.77
CA MET A 275 -4.86 -17.05 -8.00
C MET A 275 -6.04 -16.98 -7.02
N ARG A 276 -6.64 -18.12 -6.70
CA ARG A 276 -7.70 -18.22 -5.70
C ARG A 276 -7.20 -17.87 -4.29
N ALA A 277 -6.02 -18.33 -3.90
CA ALA A 277 -5.43 -18.02 -2.59
C ALA A 277 -5.07 -16.53 -2.47
N ARG A 278 -4.62 -15.91 -3.57
CA ARG A 278 -4.28 -14.48 -3.61
C ARG A 278 -5.50 -13.53 -3.61
N GLY A 279 -6.68 -14.00 -4.05
CA GLY A 279 -7.86 -13.13 -4.19
C GLY A 279 -8.44 -12.60 -2.87
N GLY A 280 -8.40 -13.40 -1.79
CA GLY A 280 -9.13 -13.11 -0.55
C GLY A 280 -8.55 -11.98 0.32
N ALA A 281 -7.41 -11.39 -0.03
CA ALA A 281 -6.76 -10.35 0.78
C ALA A 281 -7.00 -8.92 0.27
N ASN A 282 -7.46 -8.75 -0.97
CA ASN A 282 -7.73 -7.43 -1.54
C ASN A 282 -8.98 -6.76 -0.94
N ASP A 283 -9.89 -7.55 -0.37
CA ASP A 283 -11.14 -7.05 0.19
C ASP A 283 -10.92 -6.12 1.38
N ALA A 284 -9.88 -6.35 2.18
CA ALA A 284 -9.58 -5.49 3.34
C ALA A 284 -9.15 -4.08 2.91
N ILE A 285 -8.37 -3.96 1.83
CA ILE A 285 -7.94 -2.67 1.29
C ILE A 285 -9.08 -2.00 0.55
N ARG A 286 -9.84 -2.73 -0.27
CA ARG A 286 -11.03 -2.20 -0.93
C ARG A 286 -12.03 -1.64 0.07
N THR A 287 -12.23 -2.34 1.19
CA THR A 287 -13.09 -1.84 2.27
C THR A 287 -12.58 -0.52 2.84
N LEU A 288 -11.25 -0.29 2.93
CA LEU A 288 -10.67 0.99 3.33
C LEU A 288 -10.86 2.08 2.26
N LEU A 289 -10.74 1.74 0.96
CA LEU A 289 -10.95 2.65 -0.16
C LEU A 289 -12.42 3.11 -0.27
N ASP A 290 -13.36 2.24 0.10
CA ASP A 290 -14.81 2.52 0.09
C ASP A 290 -15.27 3.33 1.32
N LEU A 291 -14.35 3.67 2.24
CA LEU A 291 -14.70 4.48 3.41
C LEU A 291 -14.96 5.93 3.06
N ALA A 292 -14.25 6.51 2.09
CA ALA A 292 -14.48 7.89 1.66
C ALA A 292 -15.76 7.98 0.80
N PRO A 293 -16.59 9.02 1.00
CA PRO A 293 -17.80 9.21 0.22
C PRO A 293 -17.46 9.66 -1.22
N PRO A 294 -18.22 9.21 -2.24
CA PRO A 294 -17.96 9.58 -3.63
C PRO A 294 -18.39 11.02 -3.98
N ARG A 295 -19.24 11.63 -3.15
CA ARG A 295 -19.73 13.01 -3.31
C ARG A 295 -19.58 13.79 -2.02
N ALA A 296 -19.39 15.10 -2.17
CA ALA A 296 -19.30 16.07 -1.10
C ALA A 296 -20.29 17.22 -1.35
N VAL A 297 -20.86 17.77 -0.28
CA VAL A 297 -21.67 19.00 -0.35
C VAL A 297 -20.77 20.18 0.00
N VAL A 298 -20.54 21.07 -0.95
CA VAL A 298 -19.77 22.30 -0.77
C VAL A 298 -20.69 23.52 -0.80
N ILE A 299 -20.30 24.57 -0.09
CA ILE A 299 -20.97 25.87 -0.12
C ILE A 299 -20.15 26.79 -1.02
N ARG A 300 -20.67 27.09 -2.22
CA ARG A 300 -20.09 28.06 -3.16
C ARG A 300 -21.12 29.15 -3.44
N ASP A 301 -20.70 30.40 -3.40
CA ASP A 301 -21.59 31.58 -3.57
C ASP A 301 -22.81 31.57 -2.64
N GLY A 302 -22.66 31.01 -1.43
CA GLY A 302 -23.73 30.89 -0.43
C GLY A 302 -24.78 29.81 -0.73
N GLN A 303 -24.61 29.02 -1.79
CA GLN A 303 -25.49 27.91 -2.14
C GLN A 303 -24.81 26.56 -1.91
N GLU A 304 -25.60 25.57 -1.50
CA GLU A 304 -25.15 24.19 -1.35
C GLU A 304 -25.12 23.50 -2.71
N VAL A 305 -23.96 23.01 -3.11
CA VAL A 305 -23.76 22.28 -4.36
C VAL A 305 -23.14 20.92 -4.04
N GLU A 306 -23.77 19.84 -4.52
CA GLU A 306 -23.22 18.50 -4.37
C GLU A 306 -22.30 18.18 -5.55
N ILE A 307 -21.00 18.07 -5.30
CA ILE A 307 -19.97 17.77 -6.31
C ILE A 307 -19.32 16.41 -6.05
N PRO A 308 -18.72 15.77 -7.05
CA PRO A 308 -17.83 14.63 -6.82
C PRO A 308 -16.70 15.01 -5.86
N THR A 309 -16.31 14.11 -4.95
CA THR A 309 -15.23 14.37 -3.99
C THR A 309 -13.90 14.71 -4.69
N ALA A 310 -13.70 14.17 -5.89
CA ALA A 310 -12.58 14.48 -6.77
C ALA A 310 -12.47 15.97 -7.20
N GLU A 311 -13.58 16.71 -7.19
CA GLU A 311 -13.64 18.11 -7.63
C GLU A 311 -13.50 19.11 -6.47
N VAL A 312 -13.38 18.61 -5.23
CA VAL A 312 -13.17 19.42 -4.03
C VAL A 312 -11.75 19.99 -4.05
N GLN A 313 -11.62 21.29 -3.86
CA GLN A 313 -10.34 21.99 -3.83
C GLN A 313 -9.97 22.43 -2.41
N VAL A 314 -8.67 22.60 -2.15
CA VAL A 314 -8.20 23.20 -0.89
C VAL A 314 -8.82 24.59 -0.74
N GLY A 315 -9.40 24.85 0.43
CA GLY A 315 -10.12 26.09 0.73
C GLY A 315 -11.63 26.06 0.50
N ASP A 316 -12.18 25.05 -0.20
CA ASP A 316 -13.64 24.87 -0.29
C ASP A 316 -14.26 24.70 1.10
N LEU A 317 -15.48 25.22 1.28
CA LEU A 317 -16.23 25.08 2.53
C LEU A 317 -17.25 23.96 2.40
N LEU A 318 -17.04 22.85 3.11
CA LEU A 318 -17.91 21.69 3.11
C LEU A 318 -19.01 21.80 4.16
N LEU A 319 -20.22 21.38 3.80
CA LEU A 319 -21.32 21.20 4.74
C LEU A 319 -21.42 19.73 5.15
N VAL A 320 -21.09 19.44 6.41
CA VAL A 320 -21.15 18.09 6.98
C VAL A 320 -22.35 17.99 7.93
N ARG A 321 -23.33 17.18 7.54
CA ARG A 321 -24.56 16.96 8.34
C ARG A 321 -24.38 15.83 9.34
N PRO A 322 -25.21 15.75 10.41
CA PRO A 322 -25.26 14.58 11.28
C PRO A 322 -25.50 13.30 10.47
N GLY A 323 -24.77 12.23 10.78
CA GLY A 323 -24.85 10.94 10.11
C GLY A 323 -24.10 10.86 8.77
N SER A 324 -23.52 11.96 8.29
CA SER A 324 -22.72 11.97 7.04
C SER A 324 -21.24 11.73 7.31
N LYS A 325 -20.55 11.13 6.34
CA LYS A 325 -19.09 11.00 6.36
C LYS A 325 -18.44 12.29 5.89
N ILE A 326 -17.31 12.63 6.51
CA ILE A 326 -16.49 13.77 6.09
C ILE A 326 -15.73 13.39 4.82
N ALA A 327 -15.82 14.20 3.76
CA ALA A 327 -15.30 13.82 2.44
C ALA A 327 -13.77 13.97 2.32
N VAL A 328 -13.21 15.03 2.90
CA VAL A 328 -11.78 15.39 2.83
C VAL A 328 -11.29 15.88 4.18
N ASP A 329 -9.97 15.95 4.38
CA ASP A 329 -9.41 16.49 5.61
C ASP A 329 -9.60 18.02 5.65
N GLY A 330 -9.88 18.55 6.83
CA GLY A 330 -10.19 19.96 6.97
C GLY A 330 -10.15 20.49 8.40
N THR A 331 -10.53 21.75 8.54
CA THR A 331 -10.66 22.43 9.83
C THR A 331 -12.09 22.94 9.99
N VAL A 332 -12.70 22.72 11.15
CA VAL A 332 -14.04 23.24 11.46
C VAL A 332 -13.97 24.76 11.51
N GLU A 333 -14.80 25.44 10.73
CA GLU A 333 -14.94 26.89 10.74
C GLU A 333 -16.17 27.31 11.54
N GLU A 334 -17.27 26.55 11.44
CA GLU A 334 -18.50 26.79 12.19
C GLU A 334 -19.18 25.49 12.62
N GLY A 335 -19.90 25.55 13.74
CA GLY A 335 -20.63 24.42 14.32
C GLY A 335 -19.84 23.66 15.38
N THR A 336 -20.57 22.86 16.15
CA THR A 336 -20.02 21.99 17.20
C THR A 336 -20.66 20.62 17.09
N GLY A 337 -19.90 19.56 17.28
CA GLY A 337 -20.40 18.19 17.13
C GLY A 337 -19.41 17.13 17.59
N GLU A 338 -19.82 15.87 17.51
CA GLU A 338 -19.00 14.71 17.81
C GLU A 338 -18.70 13.94 16.53
N VAL A 339 -17.43 13.65 16.32
CA VAL A 339 -16.95 12.89 15.16
C VAL A 339 -16.39 11.56 15.62
N ASP A 340 -16.90 10.48 15.04
CA ASP A 340 -16.41 9.12 15.26
C ASP A 340 -15.26 8.83 14.31
N GLU A 341 -14.05 8.84 14.89
CA GLU A 341 -12.79 8.62 14.20
C GLU A 341 -12.32 7.16 14.31
N SER A 342 -13.12 6.26 14.88
CA SER A 342 -12.74 4.87 15.21
C SER A 342 -12.21 4.08 14.01
N MET A 343 -12.74 4.35 12.82
CA MET A 343 -12.33 3.70 11.57
C MET A 343 -10.91 4.08 11.12
N VAL A 344 -10.38 5.22 11.58
CA VAL A 344 -9.06 5.74 11.19
C VAL A 344 -8.07 5.68 12.34
N THR A 345 -8.49 6.08 13.55
CA THR A 345 -7.62 6.13 14.74
C THR A 345 -7.66 4.86 15.57
N GLY A 346 -8.72 4.06 15.47
CA GLY A 346 -8.97 2.90 16.33
C GLY A 346 -9.57 3.25 17.70
N GLU A 347 -9.70 4.54 18.03
CA GLU A 347 -10.28 4.99 19.29
C GLU A 347 -11.81 4.87 19.24
N SER A 348 -12.40 4.19 20.21
CA SER A 348 -13.83 3.82 20.17
C SER A 348 -14.78 4.94 20.61
N LEU A 349 -14.27 6.00 21.24
CA LEU A 349 -15.07 7.12 21.72
C LEU A 349 -15.09 8.26 20.69
N PRO A 350 -16.27 8.82 20.34
CA PRO A 350 -16.36 10.00 19.51
C PRO A 350 -15.59 11.18 20.10
N VAL A 351 -14.94 11.96 19.24
CA VAL A 351 -14.14 13.12 19.60
C VAL A 351 -14.96 14.38 19.38
N HIS A 352 -15.00 15.25 20.38
CA HIS A 352 -15.68 16.54 20.28
C HIS A 352 -14.92 17.48 19.33
N LYS A 353 -15.67 18.19 18.47
CA LYS A 353 -15.15 19.14 17.48
C LYS A 353 -15.86 20.47 17.60
N GLU A 354 -15.07 21.52 17.63
CA GLU A 354 -15.48 22.93 17.70
C GLU A 354 -14.69 23.76 16.67
N PRO A 355 -15.04 25.03 16.42
CA PRO A 355 -14.32 25.87 15.47
C PRO A 355 -12.81 25.91 15.77
N GLY A 356 -11.99 25.69 14.74
CA GLY A 356 -10.54 25.53 14.82
C GLY A 356 -10.05 24.09 14.95
N ALA A 357 -10.93 23.13 15.30
CA ALA A 357 -10.56 21.72 15.40
C ALA A 357 -10.35 21.08 14.01
N THR A 358 -9.38 20.18 13.89
CA THR A 358 -9.14 19.40 12.68
C THR A 358 -10.08 18.20 12.59
N VAL A 359 -10.53 17.90 11.38
CA VAL A 359 -11.33 16.71 11.06
C VAL A 359 -10.65 15.89 9.96
N ILE A 360 -10.82 14.57 10.05
CA ILE A 360 -10.19 13.61 9.15
C ILE A 360 -11.23 13.09 8.16
N GLY A 361 -10.87 12.98 6.88
CA GLY A 361 -11.71 12.38 5.85
C GLY A 361 -12.10 10.94 6.18
N ALA A 362 -13.26 10.52 5.67
CA ALA A 362 -13.91 9.23 5.90
C ALA A 362 -14.37 8.92 7.34
N THR A 363 -14.17 9.84 8.29
CA THR A 363 -14.75 9.76 9.63
C THR A 363 -16.24 10.13 9.61
N LEU A 364 -17.00 9.68 10.61
CA LEU A 364 -18.44 9.84 10.66
C LEU A 364 -18.83 10.97 11.61
N ASN A 365 -19.51 12.00 11.09
CA ASN A 365 -20.12 13.01 11.95
C ASN A 365 -21.36 12.40 12.64
N LYS A 366 -21.37 12.30 13.98
CA LYS A 366 -22.49 11.71 14.73
C LYS A 366 -23.60 12.71 14.95
N ASN A 367 -23.25 13.92 15.39
CA ASN A 367 -24.21 14.96 15.78
C ASN A 367 -23.67 16.36 15.45
N GLY A 368 -24.56 17.33 15.43
CA GLY A 368 -24.20 18.69 15.02
C GLY A 368 -23.96 18.82 13.51
N THR A 369 -24.18 20.01 12.99
CA THR A 369 -23.81 20.35 11.60
C THR A 369 -22.49 21.10 11.67
N LEU A 370 -21.51 20.65 10.89
CA LEU A 370 -20.18 21.26 10.83
C LEU A 370 -19.99 21.90 9.45
N ARG A 371 -19.45 23.11 9.44
CA ARG A 371 -18.88 23.73 8.23
C ARG A 371 -17.37 23.55 8.29
N VAL A 372 -16.83 22.78 7.37
CA VAL A 372 -15.43 22.32 7.38
C VAL A 372 -14.71 22.91 6.18
N ARG A 373 -13.65 23.68 6.41
CA ARG A 373 -12.79 24.18 5.35
C ARG A 373 -11.78 23.11 4.94
N ALA A 374 -11.76 22.73 3.67
CA ALA A 374 -10.84 21.74 3.13
C ALA A 374 -9.39 22.21 3.27
N THR A 375 -8.54 21.38 3.89
CA THR A 375 -7.09 21.64 4.01
C THR A 375 -6.25 20.69 3.20
N LYS A 376 -6.68 19.42 3.05
CA LYS A 376 -6.01 18.43 2.20
C LYS A 376 -7.06 17.66 1.41
N VAL A 377 -6.81 17.46 0.11
CA VAL A 377 -7.72 16.81 -0.84
C VAL A 377 -6.96 15.74 -1.63
N GLY A 378 -7.68 14.81 -2.27
CA GLY A 378 -7.06 13.79 -3.12
C GLY A 378 -6.03 12.92 -2.41
N SER A 379 -4.84 12.80 -3.00
CA SER A 379 -3.70 12.00 -2.49
C SER A 379 -3.10 12.53 -1.18
N ASP A 380 -3.38 13.78 -0.80
CA ASP A 380 -2.83 14.40 0.41
C ASP A 380 -3.66 14.10 1.67
N THR A 381 -4.84 13.49 1.53
CA THR A 381 -5.70 13.13 2.67
C THR A 381 -5.08 12.03 3.54
N ALA A 382 -5.39 12.02 4.84
CA ALA A 382 -4.90 11.00 5.77
C ALA A 382 -5.25 9.57 5.32
N LEU A 383 -6.47 9.35 4.81
CA LEU A 383 -6.89 8.06 4.28
C LEU A 383 -6.05 7.66 3.06
N ALA A 384 -5.83 8.58 2.10
CA ALA A 384 -5.00 8.29 0.94
C ALA A 384 -3.54 7.96 1.32
N GLN A 385 -3.00 8.64 2.35
CA GLN A 385 -1.68 8.33 2.88
C GLN A 385 -1.62 6.96 3.56
N ILE A 386 -2.66 6.57 4.32
CA ILE A 386 -2.77 5.23 4.91
C ILE A 386 -2.82 4.17 3.80
N VAL A 387 -3.64 4.38 2.78
CA VAL A 387 -3.73 3.50 1.61
C VAL A 387 -2.39 3.36 0.92
N ASN A 388 -1.69 4.48 0.67
CA ASN A 388 -0.38 4.50 0.04
C ASN A 388 0.64 3.69 0.87
N LEU A 389 0.67 3.87 2.20
CA LEU A 389 1.54 3.09 3.09
C LEU A 389 1.23 1.58 3.03
N VAL A 390 -0.05 1.20 3.01
CA VAL A 390 -0.45 -0.21 2.91
C VAL A 390 -0.09 -0.79 1.54
N GLN A 391 -0.26 -0.04 0.46
CA GLN A 391 0.13 -0.49 -0.89
C GLN A 391 1.65 -0.62 -1.02
N GLN A 392 2.42 0.34 -0.49
CA GLN A 392 3.88 0.22 -0.40
C GLN A 392 4.28 -1.04 0.39
N ALA A 393 3.56 -1.33 1.48
CA ALA A 393 3.79 -2.52 2.27
C ALA A 393 3.60 -3.82 1.47
N GLN A 394 2.51 -3.92 0.73
CA GLN A 394 2.16 -5.09 -0.06
C GLN A 394 3.09 -5.28 -1.27
N ASN A 395 3.53 -4.17 -1.86
CA ASN A 395 4.39 -4.20 -3.04
C ASN A 395 5.84 -4.56 -2.66
N SER A 396 6.24 -4.32 -1.40
CA SER A 396 7.59 -4.66 -0.92
C SER A 396 7.86 -6.18 -0.91
N LYS A 397 9.05 -6.57 -1.35
CA LYS A 397 9.51 -7.97 -1.29
C LYS A 397 10.26 -8.28 0.00
N ALA A 398 9.81 -9.30 0.72
CA ALA A 398 10.54 -9.79 1.89
C ALA A 398 11.84 -10.56 1.50
N PRO A 399 12.86 -10.63 2.37
CA PRO A 399 14.08 -11.39 2.16
C PRO A 399 13.82 -12.86 1.83
N GLY A 400 12.85 -13.49 2.50
CA GLY A 400 12.42 -14.85 2.20
C GLY A 400 11.90 -15.01 0.77
N GLN A 401 11.12 -14.04 0.29
CA GLN A 401 10.62 -14.01 -1.10
C GLN A 401 11.75 -13.81 -2.11
N ARG A 402 12.74 -12.95 -1.82
CA ARG A 402 13.91 -12.75 -2.69
C ARG A 402 14.75 -14.03 -2.82
N LEU A 403 14.88 -14.80 -1.74
CA LEU A 403 15.51 -16.12 -1.74
C LEU A 403 14.72 -17.12 -2.58
N ALA A 404 13.40 -17.17 -2.43
CA ALA A 404 12.52 -18.03 -3.22
C ALA A 404 12.60 -17.70 -4.72
N ASP A 405 12.55 -16.42 -5.10
CA ASP A 405 12.69 -15.95 -6.49
C ASP A 405 14.04 -16.39 -7.09
N ARG A 406 15.13 -16.26 -6.32
CA ARG A 406 16.47 -16.69 -6.76
C ARG A 406 16.57 -18.21 -6.87
N ALA A 407 15.98 -18.94 -5.94
CA ALA A 407 15.93 -20.40 -5.97
C ALA A 407 15.13 -20.88 -7.20
N ALA A 408 13.99 -20.27 -7.50
CA ALA A 408 13.16 -20.60 -8.66
C ALA A 408 13.93 -20.44 -9.98
N PHE A 409 14.70 -19.34 -10.13
CA PHE A 409 15.57 -19.15 -11.30
C PHE A 409 16.60 -20.27 -11.47
N TRP A 410 17.32 -20.63 -10.38
CA TRP A 410 18.31 -21.69 -10.43
C TRP A 410 17.68 -23.07 -10.67
N LEU A 411 16.51 -23.33 -10.10
CA LEU A 411 15.77 -24.58 -10.31
C LEU A 411 15.35 -24.74 -11.77
N VAL A 412 14.87 -23.68 -12.42
CA VAL A 412 14.55 -23.72 -13.86
C VAL A 412 15.79 -24.03 -14.70
N LEU A 413 16.94 -23.43 -14.37
CA LEU A 413 18.19 -23.71 -15.09
C LEU A 413 18.64 -25.17 -14.90
N VAL A 414 18.61 -25.67 -13.66
CA VAL A 414 18.94 -27.06 -13.34
C VAL A 414 17.98 -28.03 -14.01
N ALA A 415 16.69 -27.72 -14.08
CA ALA A 415 15.68 -28.51 -14.76
C ALA A 415 15.97 -28.64 -16.26
N LEU A 416 16.22 -27.53 -16.95
CA LEU A 416 16.52 -27.52 -18.38
C LEU A 416 17.83 -28.26 -18.71
N LEU A 417 18.90 -27.97 -17.95
CA LEU A 417 20.20 -28.64 -18.12
C LEU A 417 20.11 -30.13 -17.78
N GLY A 418 19.40 -30.49 -16.72
CA GLY A 418 19.16 -31.88 -16.31
C GLY A 418 18.36 -32.65 -17.36
N GLY A 419 17.29 -32.05 -17.89
CA GLY A 419 16.51 -32.63 -18.98
C GLY A 419 17.34 -32.85 -20.25
N ALA A 420 18.08 -31.83 -20.68
CA ALA A 420 18.96 -31.91 -21.85
C ALA A 420 20.07 -32.96 -21.67
N LEU A 421 20.71 -32.99 -20.50
CA LEU A 421 21.73 -33.99 -20.17
C LEU A 421 21.13 -35.40 -20.17
N THR A 422 19.93 -35.58 -19.61
CA THR A 422 19.23 -36.86 -19.61
C THR A 422 18.96 -37.34 -21.03
N LEU A 423 18.47 -36.46 -21.91
CA LEU A 423 18.25 -36.77 -23.32
C LEU A 423 19.55 -37.26 -23.98
N VAL A 424 20.64 -36.50 -23.83
CA VAL A 424 21.93 -36.83 -24.46
C VAL A 424 22.51 -38.14 -23.93
N VAL A 425 22.54 -38.34 -22.61
CA VAL A 425 23.12 -39.53 -21.99
C VAL A 425 22.38 -40.80 -22.42
N TRP A 426 21.05 -40.77 -22.44
CA TRP A 426 20.25 -41.94 -22.85
C TRP A 426 20.37 -42.25 -24.34
N LEU A 427 20.50 -41.23 -25.20
CA LEU A 427 20.80 -41.44 -26.61
C LEU A 427 22.18 -42.07 -26.80
N LEU A 428 23.20 -41.60 -26.08
CA LEU A 428 24.55 -42.18 -26.12
C LEU A 428 24.59 -43.61 -25.55
N ALA A 429 23.71 -43.93 -24.60
CA ALA A 429 23.55 -45.28 -24.04
C ALA A 429 22.76 -46.23 -24.97
N GLY A 430 22.31 -45.77 -26.14
CA GLY A 430 21.61 -46.58 -27.14
C GLY A 430 20.09 -46.70 -26.94
N ALA A 431 19.47 -45.85 -26.12
CA ALA A 431 18.01 -45.81 -26.00
C ALA A 431 17.36 -45.21 -27.26
N THR A 432 16.10 -45.58 -27.51
CA THR A 432 15.30 -44.94 -28.55
C THR A 432 15.07 -43.46 -28.21
N PHE A 433 14.93 -42.62 -29.24
CA PHE A 433 14.65 -41.20 -29.04
C PHE A 433 13.37 -40.96 -28.23
N ALA A 434 12.33 -41.77 -28.46
CA ALA A 434 11.09 -41.74 -27.69
C ALA A 434 11.34 -41.91 -26.18
N LYS A 435 12.13 -42.92 -25.80
CA LYS A 435 12.47 -43.22 -24.41
C LYS A 435 13.35 -42.14 -23.77
N ALA A 436 14.35 -41.66 -24.51
CA ALA A 436 15.23 -40.59 -24.03
C ALA A 436 14.47 -39.27 -23.84
N MET A 437 13.54 -38.95 -24.75
CA MET A 437 12.65 -37.79 -24.67
C MET A 437 11.69 -37.90 -23.47
N LEU A 438 11.07 -39.06 -23.26
CA LEU A 438 10.21 -39.32 -22.11
C LEU A 438 10.96 -39.06 -20.79
N PHE A 439 12.20 -39.55 -20.66
CA PHE A 439 13.01 -39.31 -19.47
C PHE A 439 13.43 -37.84 -19.32
N ALA A 440 13.78 -37.16 -20.40
CA ALA A 440 14.11 -35.74 -20.38
C ALA A 440 12.91 -34.88 -19.91
N ILE A 441 11.72 -35.13 -20.48
CA ILE A 441 10.47 -34.46 -20.08
C ILE A 441 10.17 -34.78 -18.61
N THR A 442 10.28 -36.05 -18.20
CA THR A 442 10.05 -36.46 -16.80
C THR A 442 10.95 -35.68 -15.82
N VAL A 443 12.24 -35.52 -16.13
CA VAL A 443 13.17 -34.73 -15.30
C VAL A 443 12.73 -33.27 -15.23
N VAL A 444 12.37 -32.67 -16.37
CA VAL A 444 11.88 -31.29 -16.43
C VAL A 444 10.60 -31.09 -15.60
N VAL A 445 9.66 -32.03 -15.67
CA VAL A 445 8.40 -31.97 -14.92
C VAL A 445 8.60 -32.14 -13.42
N VAL A 446 9.38 -33.15 -13.00
CA VAL A 446 9.63 -33.43 -11.57
C VAL A 446 10.38 -32.28 -10.88
N THR A 447 11.17 -31.52 -11.64
CA THR A 447 11.94 -30.38 -11.13
C THR A 447 11.18 -29.05 -11.16
N CYS A 448 9.93 -29.03 -11.63
CA CYS A 448 9.12 -27.82 -11.75
C CYS A 448 8.80 -27.21 -10.37
N PRO A 449 9.24 -25.97 -10.08
CA PRO A 449 9.18 -25.41 -8.72
C PRO A 449 7.84 -24.71 -8.37
N ASP A 450 6.71 -25.17 -8.91
CA ASP A 450 5.43 -24.44 -8.93
C ASP A 450 4.97 -23.94 -7.55
N ALA A 451 5.07 -24.77 -6.51
CA ALA A 451 4.64 -24.40 -5.17
C ALA A 451 5.60 -23.44 -4.45
N LEU A 452 6.90 -23.43 -4.81
CA LEU A 452 7.94 -22.73 -4.08
C LEU A 452 7.83 -21.20 -4.25
N GLY A 453 7.53 -20.72 -5.46
CA GLY A 453 7.40 -19.29 -5.77
C GLY A 453 6.18 -18.61 -5.10
N LEU A 454 5.24 -19.42 -4.60
CA LEU A 454 3.91 -18.97 -4.19
C LEU A 454 3.65 -19.10 -2.70
N ALA A 455 4.36 -20.02 -2.04
CA ALA A 455 4.24 -20.25 -0.61
C ALA A 455 4.45 -18.94 0.18
N THR A 456 5.54 -18.21 -0.11
CA THR A 456 5.89 -16.99 0.64
C THR A 456 4.94 -15.82 0.39
N PRO A 457 4.62 -15.43 -0.86
CA PRO A 457 3.66 -14.34 -1.09
C PRO A 457 2.28 -14.62 -0.50
N THR A 458 1.80 -15.87 -0.58
CA THR A 458 0.50 -16.26 -0.01
C THR A 458 0.51 -16.17 1.51
N ALA A 459 1.56 -16.67 2.16
CA ALA A 459 1.71 -16.59 3.62
C ALA A 459 1.76 -15.13 4.11
N ILE A 460 2.51 -14.26 3.42
CA ILE A 460 2.62 -12.83 3.76
C ILE A 460 1.27 -12.14 3.58
N MET A 461 0.60 -12.40 2.46
CA MET A 461 -0.68 -11.79 2.14
C MET A 461 -1.77 -12.18 3.15
N VAL A 462 -1.90 -13.47 3.48
CA VAL A 462 -2.85 -13.93 4.51
C VAL A 462 -2.45 -13.42 5.89
N GLY A 463 -1.16 -13.42 6.23
CA GLY A 463 -0.64 -12.96 7.52
C GLY A 463 -0.90 -11.46 7.76
N THR A 464 -0.66 -10.63 6.75
CA THR A 464 -0.93 -9.17 6.82
C THR A 464 -2.44 -8.90 6.90
N GLY A 465 -3.27 -9.60 6.13
CA GLY A 465 -4.73 -9.49 6.22
C GLY A 465 -5.28 -9.90 7.60
N LEU A 466 -4.74 -10.96 8.20
CA LEU A 466 -5.11 -11.37 9.56
C LEU A 466 -4.64 -10.37 10.62
N GLY A 467 -3.44 -9.80 10.44
CA GLY A 467 -2.91 -8.74 11.30
C GLY A 467 -3.82 -7.51 11.31
N ALA A 468 -4.24 -7.03 10.14
CA ALA A 468 -5.11 -5.88 10.01
C ALA A 468 -6.46 -6.08 10.73
N LYS A 469 -7.07 -7.28 10.61
CA LYS A 469 -8.30 -7.64 11.33
C LYS A 469 -8.14 -7.63 12.86
N ARG A 470 -6.91 -7.64 13.37
CA ARG A 470 -6.57 -7.60 14.79
C ARG A 470 -5.93 -6.28 15.22
N GLY A 471 -6.00 -5.24 14.40
CA GLY A 471 -5.40 -3.93 14.70
C GLY A 471 -3.88 -3.86 14.57
N VAL A 472 -3.24 -4.85 13.93
CA VAL A 472 -1.79 -4.87 13.68
C VAL A 472 -1.51 -4.58 12.21
N LEU A 473 -0.97 -3.39 11.95
CA LEU A 473 -0.66 -2.92 10.60
C LEU A 473 0.82 -3.10 10.29
N PHE A 474 1.12 -4.01 9.35
CA PHE A 474 2.48 -4.22 8.86
C PHE A 474 2.78 -3.28 7.69
N LYS A 475 3.76 -2.38 7.85
CA LYS A 475 4.19 -1.41 6.83
C LYS A 475 5.00 -2.01 5.68
N ASN A 476 5.48 -3.24 5.79
CA ASN A 476 6.11 -3.98 4.70
C ASN A 476 6.16 -5.48 5.03
N ALA A 477 6.33 -6.28 3.98
CA ALA A 477 6.48 -7.73 4.10
C ALA A 477 7.68 -8.12 4.99
N MET A 478 8.74 -7.30 4.99
CA MET A 478 9.89 -7.43 5.87
C MET A 478 9.52 -7.32 7.35
N ALA A 479 8.61 -6.43 7.73
CA ALA A 479 8.19 -6.22 9.10
C ALA A 479 7.49 -7.47 9.65
N LEU A 480 6.68 -8.15 8.82
CA LEU A 480 6.03 -9.40 9.20
C LEU A 480 7.08 -10.50 9.47
N GLU A 481 8.00 -10.76 8.54
CA GLU A 481 9.05 -11.77 8.75
C GLU A 481 10.00 -11.43 9.90
N SER A 482 10.35 -10.16 10.05
CA SER A 482 11.26 -9.69 11.10
C SER A 482 10.61 -9.74 12.47
N SER A 483 9.29 -9.48 12.54
CA SER A 483 8.53 -9.58 13.80
C SER A 483 8.59 -10.97 14.41
N ALA A 484 8.60 -12.02 13.58
CA ALA A 484 8.75 -13.41 14.03
C ALA A 484 10.14 -13.71 14.64
N ARG A 485 11.13 -12.85 14.40
CA ARG A 485 12.50 -12.98 14.91
C ARG A 485 12.83 -11.96 16.01
N ILE A 486 11.86 -11.20 16.50
CA ILE A 486 12.08 -10.24 17.60
C ILE A 486 12.25 -11.00 18.90
N GLU A 487 13.42 -10.88 19.52
CA GLU A 487 13.72 -11.45 20.84
C GLU A 487 13.66 -10.39 21.95
N THR A 488 13.82 -9.12 21.60
CA THR A 488 13.85 -8.01 22.55
C THR A 488 12.97 -6.88 22.04
N VAL A 489 12.03 -6.44 22.86
CA VAL A 489 11.18 -5.27 22.59
C VAL A 489 11.63 -4.13 23.49
N VAL A 490 12.13 -3.06 22.90
CA VAL A 490 12.40 -1.80 23.60
C VAL A 490 11.22 -0.88 23.30
N VAL A 491 10.48 -0.52 24.34
CA VAL A 491 9.25 0.27 24.22
C VAL A 491 9.56 1.70 24.62
N ASP A 492 9.16 2.68 23.79
CA ASP A 492 9.15 4.06 24.24
C ASP A 492 8.10 4.24 25.34
N LYS A 493 8.35 5.10 26.31
CA LYS A 493 7.41 5.25 27.42
C LYS A 493 6.22 6.10 27.01
N THR A 494 6.52 7.30 26.50
CA THR A 494 5.53 8.35 26.29
C THR A 494 4.71 8.06 25.04
N GLY A 495 3.39 7.95 25.16
CA GLY A 495 2.51 7.69 24.01
C GLY A 495 2.54 6.26 23.48
N THR A 496 3.30 5.35 24.11
CA THR A 496 3.19 3.90 23.87
C THR A 496 2.75 3.15 25.13
N LEU A 497 3.42 3.36 26.27
CA LEU A 497 3.00 2.79 27.56
C LEU A 497 2.05 3.72 28.32
N THR A 498 2.13 5.03 28.06
CA THR A 498 1.29 6.05 28.72
C THR A 498 0.24 6.57 27.77
N LYS A 499 -0.86 7.08 28.33
CA LYS A 499 -1.96 7.74 27.59
C LYS A 499 -1.54 8.97 26.77
N GLY A 500 -0.31 9.45 26.93
CA GLY A 500 0.18 10.67 26.27
C GLY A 500 -0.35 11.99 26.87
N GLU A 501 -1.42 11.92 27.66
CA GLU A 501 -2.02 13.08 28.34
C GLU A 501 -1.58 13.16 29.81
N PRO A 502 -1.00 14.29 30.25
CA PRO A 502 -0.74 14.51 31.67
C PRO A 502 -2.03 14.73 32.45
N GLU A 503 -2.10 14.14 33.64
CA GLU A 503 -3.22 14.30 34.59
C GLU A 503 -2.67 14.63 35.98
N VAL A 504 -3.38 15.48 36.72
CA VAL A 504 -3.04 15.78 38.12
C VAL A 504 -3.49 14.60 38.98
N THR A 505 -2.52 13.87 39.54
CA THR A 505 -2.81 12.66 40.34
C THR A 505 -2.91 12.94 41.85
N GLU A 506 -2.20 13.94 42.35
CA GLU A 506 -2.10 14.26 43.77
C GLU A 506 -1.74 15.74 43.94
N ILE A 507 -2.42 16.43 44.85
CA ILE A 507 -2.04 17.76 45.33
C ILE A 507 -1.60 17.63 46.79
N VAL A 508 -0.37 18.03 47.09
CA VAL A 508 0.18 18.03 48.45
C VAL A 508 0.42 19.46 48.89
N THR A 509 -0.24 19.90 49.96
CA THR A 509 -0.12 21.26 50.48
C THR A 509 0.78 21.33 51.71
N GLY A 510 1.43 22.49 51.91
CA GLY A 510 2.15 22.81 53.14
C GLY A 510 1.22 23.17 54.29
N THR A 511 1.77 23.24 55.50
CA THR A 511 1.02 23.68 56.69
C THR A 511 0.46 25.10 56.48
N GLY A 512 -0.87 25.25 56.60
CA GLY A 512 -1.56 26.54 56.47
C GLY A 512 -2.14 26.86 55.09
N PHE A 513 -2.11 25.94 54.13
CA PHE A 513 -2.83 26.08 52.85
C PHE A 513 -3.78 24.90 52.61
N SER A 514 -5.03 25.21 52.26
CA SER A 514 -5.95 24.22 51.70
C SER A 514 -5.79 24.09 50.19
N GLU A 515 -6.16 22.94 49.65
CA GLU A 515 -6.18 22.70 48.20
C GLU A 515 -7.10 23.69 47.47
N ALA A 516 -8.25 24.03 48.06
CA ALA A 516 -9.20 24.98 47.52
C ALA A 516 -8.66 26.42 47.42
N GLU A 517 -7.72 26.80 48.30
CA GLU A 517 -7.04 28.11 48.23
C GLU A 517 -5.88 28.11 47.24
N LEU A 518 -5.23 26.96 47.05
CA LEU A 518 -4.07 26.82 46.17
C LEU A 518 -4.48 26.75 44.71
N LEU A 519 -5.51 25.98 44.40
CA LEU A 519 -5.90 25.63 43.04
C LEU A 519 -6.22 26.85 42.14
N PRO A 520 -6.93 27.91 42.60
CA PRO A 520 -7.15 29.13 41.81
C PRO A 520 -5.87 29.87 41.47
N LEU A 521 -4.90 29.90 42.39
CA LEU A 521 -3.61 30.55 42.17
C LEU A 521 -2.79 29.78 41.11
N LEU A 522 -2.81 28.45 41.17
CA LEU A 522 -2.10 27.61 40.19
C LEU A 522 -2.72 27.72 38.80
N ALA A 523 -4.03 27.61 38.72
CA ALA A 523 -4.77 27.72 37.47
C ALA A 523 -4.55 29.09 36.81
N ALA A 524 -4.50 30.18 37.58
CA ALA A 524 -4.27 31.52 37.06
C ALA A 524 -2.91 31.67 36.37
N VAL A 525 -1.85 31.10 36.95
CA VAL A 525 -0.51 31.15 36.34
C VAL A 525 -0.40 30.18 35.17
N GLU A 526 -0.90 28.96 35.31
CA GLU A 526 -0.78 27.92 34.27
C GLU A 526 -1.67 28.21 33.05
N ARG A 527 -2.72 29.02 33.18
CA ARG A 527 -3.55 29.47 32.04
C ARG A 527 -2.76 30.31 31.02
N GLU A 528 -1.67 30.95 31.44
CA GLU A 528 -0.78 31.73 30.57
C GLU A 528 0.36 30.88 29.95
N SER A 529 0.39 29.57 30.24
CA SER A 529 1.45 28.64 29.83
C SER A 529 0.95 27.64 28.79
N GLU A 530 1.67 27.51 27.67
CA GLU A 530 1.36 26.54 26.60
C GLU A 530 1.89 25.11 26.91
N HIS A 531 2.41 24.87 28.13
CA HIS A 531 3.02 23.60 28.47
C HIS A 531 1.95 22.50 28.73
N PRO A 532 2.12 21.25 28.26
CA PRO A 532 1.12 20.19 28.50
C PRO A 532 0.77 19.89 29.96
N LEU A 533 1.69 20.19 30.89
CA LEU A 533 1.44 20.09 32.34
C LEU A 533 0.56 21.23 32.86
N ALA A 534 0.67 22.42 32.26
CA ALA A 534 -0.14 23.58 32.59
C ALA A 534 -1.61 23.31 32.25
N ASP A 535 -1.85 22.78 31.06
CA ASP A 535 -3.18 22.39 30.60
C ASP A 535 -3.82 21.34 31.52
N ALA A 536 -3.05 20.35 31.98
CA ALA A 536 -3.52 19.36 32.95
C ALA A 536 -3.98 19.99 34.28
N VAL A 537 -3.27 21.01 34.75
CA VAL A 537 -3.61 21.75 35.99
C VAL A 537 -4.83 22.63 35.79
N VAL A 538 -4.93 23.33 34.66
CA VAL A 538 -6.09 24.17 34.31
C VAL A 538 -7.35 23.32 34.15
N ARG A 539 -7.26 22.16 33.49
CA ARG A 539 -8.34 21.18 33.36
C ARG A 539 -8.80 20.67 34.73
N TYR A 540 -7.85 20.23 35.57
CA TYR A 540 -8.15 19.80 36.93
C TYR A 540 -8.84 20.90 37.76
N ALA A 541 -8.37 22.14 37.66
CA ALA A 541 -8.94 23.29 38.35
C ALA A 541 -10.38 23.61 37.91
N LYS A 542 -10.67 23.53 36.60
CA LYS A 542 -12.02 23.70 36.06
C LYS A 542 -12.98 22.63 36.58
N GLU A 543 -12.55 21.37 36.60
CA GLU A 543 -13.36 20.24 37.09
C GLU A 543 -13.70 20.35 38.59
N HIS A 544 -12.83 20.98 39.38
CA HIS A 544 -12.98 21.14 40.83
C HIS A 544 -13.53 22.52 41.23
N GLY A 545 -14.15 23.26 40.30
CA GLY A 545 -14.90 24.48 40.59
C GLY A 545 -14.05 25.68 41.02
N SER A 546 -12.81 25.79 40.50
CA SER A 546 -11.90 26.88 40.84
C SER A 546 -12.34 28.23 40.25
N ASN A 547 -12.15 29.33 41.01
CA ASN A 547 -12.46 30.69 40.57
C ASN A 547 -11.49 31.21 39.49
N ASP A 548 -11.98 32.12 38.63
CA ASP A 548 -11.18 32.80 37.59
C ASP A 548 -10.28 33.91 38.16
N ALA A 549 -9.30 33.50 38.97
CA ALA A 549 -8.19 34.38 39.32
C ALA A 549 -7.35 34.70 38.07
N ARG A 550 -6.81 35.92 37.99
CA ARG A 550 -6.02 36.40 36.85
C ARG A 550 -4.58 36.62 37.28
N ALA A 551 -3.65 36.08 36.48
CA ALA A 551 -2.24 36.36 36.63
C ALA A 551 -1.84 37.68 35.95
N VAL A 552 -0.92 38.41 36.57
CA VAL A 552 -0.22 39.57 36.00
C VAL A 552 1.29 39.35 36.10
N ASP A 553 2.05 40.01 35.24
CA ASP A 553 3.52 39.88 35.16
C ASP A 553 4.01 38.43 34.97
N PHE A 554 3.31 37.67 34.11
CA PHE A 554 3.69 36.29 33.81
C PHE A 554 5.07 36.21 33.15
N GLN A 555 5.90 35.31 33.65
CA GLN A 555 7.23 35.01 33.15
C GLN A 555 7.41 33.49 33.03
N ASN A 556 7.54 33.02 31.79
CA ASN A 556 7.99 31.66 31.51
C ASN A 556 9.51 31.57 31.69
N VAL A 557 9.97 30.58 32.46
CA VAL A 557 11.38 30.26 32.69
C VAL A 557 11.70 28.91 32.03
N PRO A 558 12.25 28.92 30.79
CA PRO A 558 12.43 27.71 30.01
C PRO A 558 13.18 26.60 30.74
N GLY A 559 12.60 25.39 30.74
CA GLY A 559 13.16 24.21 31.41
C GLY A 559 13.12 24.24 32.94
N HIS A 560 12.50 25.26 33.54
CA HIS A 560 12.42 25.47 34.99
C HIS A 560 10.97 25.58 35.47
N GLY A 561 10.14 26.41 34.83
CA GLY A 561 8.74 26.61 35.21
C GLY A 561 8.23 28.01 34.85
N ALA A 562 7.29 28.55 35.60
CA ALA A 562 6.68 29.86 35.40
C ALA A 562 6.57 30.66 36.72
N ILE A 563 6.55 31.98 36.61
CA ILE A 563 6.38 32.92 37.72
C ILE A 563 5.31 33.93 37.32
N ALA A 564 4.40 34.28 38.22
CA ALA A 564 3.49 35.40 38.01
C ALA A 564 3.00 35.98 39.34
N THR A 565 2.24 37.07 39.28
CA THR A 565 1.54 37.63 40.44
C THR A 565 0.04 37.37 40.30
N VAL A 566 -0.59 36.78 41.32
CA VAL A 566 -2.03 36.49 41.36
C VAL A 566 -2.59 37.02 42.68
N ASP A 567 -3.63 37.86 42.62
CA ASP A 567 -4.24 38.51 43.81
C ASP A 567 -3.22 39.19 44.74
N GLY A 568 -2.21 39.85 44.15
CA GLY A 568 -1.12 40.53 44.86
C GLY A 568 -0.07 39.59 45.48
N ARG A 569 -0.18 38.28 45.26
CA ARG A 569 0.79 37.27 45.72
C ARG A 569 1.68 36.83 44.57
N ARG A 570 2.98 36.73 44.83
CA ARG A 570 3.94 36.17 43.86
C ARG A 570 3.86 34.64 43.90
N VAL A 571 3.55 34.02 42.78
CA VAL A 571 3.37 32.57 42.61
C VAL A 571 4.49 32.03 41.71
N VAL A 572 5.17 30.97 42.16
CA VAL A 572 6.32 30.36 41.46
C VAL A 572 6.06 28.88 41.25
N ILE A 573 5.84 28.49 40.00
CA ILE A 573 5.50 27.11 39.63
C ILE A 573 6.67 26.49 38.87
N GLY A 574 7.26 25.39 39.35
CA GLY A 574 8.34 24.77 38.60
C GLY A 574 9.13 23.71 39.34
N ASN A 575 10.23 23.28 38.72
CA ASN A 575 11.13 22.28 39.30
C ASN A 575 12.05 22.88 40.38
N ARG A 576 12.79 22.00 41.06
CA ARG A 576 13.72 22.37 42.14
C ARG A 576 14.69 23.50 41.76
N ARG A 577 15.18 23.54 40.51
CA ARG A 577 16.13 24.58 40.09
C ARG A 577 15.49 25.96 40.06
N LEU A 578 14.19 26.06 39.76
CA LEU A 578 13.46 27.33 39.84
C LEU A 578 13.33 27.78 41.30
N LEU A 579 12.98 26.85 42.20
CA LEU A 579 12.83 27.14 43.62
C LEU A 579 14.17 27.56 44.24
N ASP A 580 15.26 26.86 43.94
CA ASP A 580 16.60 27.22 44.40
C ASP A 580 17.00 28.62 43.88
N ARG A 581 16.67 28.95 42.61
CA ARG A 581 16.92 30.28 42.02
C ARG A 581 16.13 31.38 42.72
N GLU A 582 14.89 31.10 43.10
CA GLU A 582 14.01 32.03 43.82
C GLU A 582 14.21 31.97 45.34
N ASN A 583 15.19 31.21 45.81
CA ASN A 583 15.56 31.03 47.22
C ASN A 583 14.39 30.53 48.10
N ILE A 584 13.59 29.60 47.56
CA ILE A 584 12.43 28.98 48.22
C ILE A 584 12.83 27.61 48.79
N ASP A 585 12.81 27.47 50.12
CA ASP A 585 13.04 26.19 50.80
C ASP A 585 11.76 25.32 50.82
N LEU A 586 11.93 24.03 50.54
CA LEU A 586 10.84 23.05 50.48
C LEU A 586 10.50 22.44 51.84
N GLY A 587 11.39 22.51 52.84
CA GLY A 587 11.15 21.98 54.18
C GLY A 587 10.61 20.54 54.19
N GLU A 588 9.52 20.30 54.92
CA GLU A 588 8.86 18.99 55.05
C GLU A 588 8.30 18.46 53.71
N LEU A 589 8.02 19.34 52.77
CA LEU A 589 7.44 18.97 51.48
C LEU A 589 8.47 18.36 50.52
N ALA A 590 9.77 18.48 50.81
CA ALA A 590 10.83 17.82 50.05
C ALA A 590 10.67 16.28 50.08
N ALA A 591 10.28 15.72 51.23
CA ALA A 591 10.06 14.28 51.37
C ALA A 591 8.81 13.82 50.59
N ALA A 592 7.74 14.62 50.61
CA ALA A 592 6.54 14.34 49.84
C ALA A 592 6.81 14.37 48.33
N ARG A 593 7.59 15.34 47.85
CA ARG A 593 8.06 15.41 46.45
C ARG A 593 8.80 14.13 46.04
N ASP A 594 9.76 13.68 46.85
CA ASP A 594 10.57 12.51 46.53
C ASP A 594 9.77 11.23 46.53
N ARG A 595 8.75 11.12 47.41
CA ARG A 595 7.76 10.03 47.38
C ARG A 595 6.95 10.03 46.08
N VAL A 596 6.40 11.17 45.67
CA VAL A 596 5.59 11.27 44.44
C VAL A 596 6.46 11.03 43.19
N ALA A 597 7.68 11.55 43.16
CA ALA A 597 8.64 11.29 42.09
C ALA A 597 9.13 9.82 42.07
N GLY A 598 9.17 9.19 43.25
CA GLY A 598 9.60 7.80 43.45
C GLY A 598 8.50 6.75 43.31
N ALA A 599 7.22 7.14 43.32
CA ALA A 599 6.07 6.24 43.24
C ALA A 599 6.02 5.40 41.95
N TRP A 600 6.78 5.80 40.92
CA TRP A 600 6.96 5.04 39.68
C TRP A 600 8.32 4.31 39.58
N GLN A 601 9.04 4.15 40.70
CA GLN A 601 10.14 3.19 40.79
C GLN A 601 9.55 1.82 41.15
N PRO A 602 9.77 0.77 40.34
CA PRO A 602 9.43 -0.58 40.75
C PRO A 602 10.14 -0.86 42.07
N SER A 603 9.39 -1.32 43.08
CA SER A 603 9.93 -1.79 44.34
C SER A 603 10.93 -2.92 44.08
N THR A 604 12.21 -2.61 43.97
CA THR A 604 13.27 -3.61 43.95
C THR A 604 13.54 -4.05 45.39
N ALA A 605 12.79 -5.04 45.89
CA ALA A 605 13.23 -5.98 46.93
C ALA A 605 12.13 -7.01 47.28
N GLY A 606 11.89 -7.97 46.39
CA GLY A 606 11.46 -9.31 46.81
C GLY A 606 12.70 -10.22 46.82
N PRO A 607 12.89 -11.12 47.80
CA PRO A 607 14.13 -11.87 47.93
C PRO A 607 14.34 -12.81 46.72
N PRO A 608 15.58 -12.97 46.23
CA PRO A 608 15.86 -13.75 45.03
C PRO A 608 15.73 -15.25 45.35
N ARG A 609 14.86 -15.96 44.60
CA ARG A 609 15.02 -17.41 44.43
C ARG A 609 16.24 -17.64 43.54
N SER A 610 17.13 -18.47 44.06
CA SER A 610 18.47 -18.78 43.56
C SER A 610 18.52 -19.50 42.21
N SER A 611 19.37 -19.00 41.30
CA SER A 611 20.35 -19.80 40.55
C SER A 611 21.42 -18.92 39.87
N ALA A 612 22.68 -19.15 40.27
CA ALA A 612 24.02 -18.74 39.76
C ALA A 612 24.13 -17.80 38.52
N LEU A 613 24.64 -16.56 38.64
CA LEU A 613 26.06 -16.02 38.58
C LEU A 613 26.71 -15.93 37.16
N PRO A 614 27.66 -14.99 36.86
CA PRO A 614 27.93 -13.65 37.41
C PRO A 614 28.39 -12.51 36.43
N THR A 615 28.20 -11.26 36.90
CA THR A 615 29.03 -10.02 36.81
C THR A 615 29.63 -9.47 35.49
N ARG A 616 29.27 -8.20 35.17
CA ARG A 616 30.20 -7.04 35.26
C ARG A 616 29.47 -5.68 35.32
N PRO A 617 30.07 -4.62 35.92
CA PRO A 617 29.40 -3.39 36.36
C PRO A 617 29.68 -2.16 35.48
N ALA A 618 28.75 -1.21 35.42
CA ALA A 618 28.96 0.26 35.44
C ALA A 618 27.60 1.02 35.39
N ARG A 619 27.41 1.98 36.29
CA ARG A 619 26.33 3.00 36.36
C ARG A 619 26.93 4.37 35.95
N PRO A 620 26.17 5.50 35.83
CA PRO A 620 24.91 5.81 35.13
C PRO A 620 25.12 7.11 34.26
N PRO A 621 24.11 7.87 33.75
CA PRO A 621 23.01 8.49 34.50
C PRO A 621 21.63 8.17 33.91
N ARG A 622 20.72 7.68 34.76
CA ARG A 622 19.29 7.74 34.46
C ARG A 622 18.83 9.18 34.71
N LYS A 623 18.31 9.83 33.67
CA LYS A 623 17.58 11.10 33.84
C LYS A 623 16.39 10.84 34.79
N PRO A 624 16.20 11.62 35.86
CA PRO A 624 14.99 11.51 36.66
C PRO A 624 13.78 11.92 35.82
N LEU A 625 12.65 11.28 36.09
CA LEU A 625 11.33 11.73 35.65
C LEU A 625 11.17 13.21 36.01
N ARG A 626 10.74 14.03 35.05
CA ARG A 626 10.32 15.42 35.32
C ARG A 626 8.93 15.37 35.94
N THR A 627 8.84 15.06 37.23
CA THR A 627 7.70 15.47 38.05
C THR A 627 7.82 16.97 38.23
N CYS A 628 6.89 17.73 37.65
CA CYS A 628 6.73 19.13 38.01
C CYS A 628 5.89 19.15 39.28
N THR A 629 6.49 19.58 40.39
CA THR A 629 5.78 19.76 41.65
C THR A 629 5.48 21.24 41.76
N ILE A 630 4.20 21.56 41.83
CA ILE A 630 3.73 22.93 41.82
C ILE A 630 3.65 23.41 43.28
N TRP A 631 4.33 24.50 43.59
CA TRP A 631 4.39 25.06 44.95
C TRP A 631 3.87 26.48 44.92
N ALA A 632 2.96 26.84 45.82
CA ALA A 632 2.79 28.25 46.16
C ALA A 632 3.37 28.44 47.57
N SER A 633 4.46 29.19 47.68
CA SER A 633 4.95 29.67 48.97
C SER A 633 4.54 31.13 49.15
N ARG A 634 4.16 31.48 50.37
CA ARG A 634 3.87 32.86 50.79
C ARG A 634 5.20 33.59 50.97
N TRP A 635 5.36 34.73 50.32
CA TRP A 635 5.98 35.91 50.90
C TRP A 635 4.99 37.06 50.81
#